data_AF-A0A398A080-F1
#
_entry.id   AF-A0A398A080-F1
#
_cell.length_a   1.000
_cell.length_b   1.000
_cell.length_c   1.000
_cell.angle_alpha   90.00
_cell.angle_beta   90.00
_cell.angle_gamma   90.00
#
_symmetry.space_group_name_H-M   'P 1'
#
loop_
_entity.id
_entity.type
_entity.pdbx_description
1 polymer ?
#
loop_
_entity_poly.entity_id
_entity_poly.type
_entity_poly.pdbx_seq_one_letter_code
_entity_poly.pdbx_strand_id
1 'polypeptide(L)'
;MSVASDSPVHSSSSDDLAAFLETELDSNSDSSSESFPIEDAAEDDAEVSNHRLKRRKLEHLETVDEDEIEEVASVKFSQEISEASSSKLPCQHPGTFGNMCIVCGQRVEEEETGISFTYIHKGIKFHEDEVTRMRDIDMKMLQSQRKLCLVLDLDHTLLNSTVLRDLRPEEEYLKSLTHSLEDVSGGDLFMLEFMHMMTKLRPFVHSFLKEASKMFVLYIYTMGDRPYARQMAKLLDPKGEYFGERIISRDDGTVRHQKSLDVVLGQEKAVLILDDTENAWPSHKDNLIVIERYHFFASSCKQFDHRFQSLSQLKSDESEPDGALATVLKVLKQTHSLFFEDGGEDLSGRDVRSLLKQVRKEILKGCKVVFSRVFPTKSQAEDHPLWRVAEGLGATCATEVDESVTHVVAMDVGTEKVRWAIREKKFVVHRGWIDAANYLWKKQPEENFGLEQLKKQGAEEKSDDVPLEK
;
A
#
# COMPACT_ATOMS: atom_id res chain seq x y z
N MET A 1 -3.96 -53.71 -6.98
CA MET A 1 -5.27 -53.47 -6.36
C MET A 1 -5.03 -52.38 -5.31
N SER A 2 -4.91 -51.09 -5.63
CA SER A 2 -5.84 -50.15 -6.30
C SER A 2 -7.11 -49.93 -5.47
N VAL A 3 -7.16 -48.82 -4.71
CA VAL A 3 -8.20 -47.76 -4.56
C VAL A 3 -7.77 -46.88 -3.35
N ALA A 4 -7.41 -45.60 -3.44
CA ALA A 4 -8.10 -44.36 -3.87
C ALA A 4 -9.09 -43.79 -2.84
N SER A 5 -8.77 -42.60 -2.29
CA SER A 5 -9.71 -41.47 -2.07
C SER A 5 -8.94 -40.23 -1.59
N ASP A 6 -8.81 -39.27 -2.51
CA ASP A 6 -8.25 -37.94 -2.30
C ASP A 6 -9.39 -36.91 -2.32
N SER A 7 -9.33 -35.98 -1.35
CA SER A 7 -9.69 -34.55 -1.34
C SER A 7 -11.02 -34.03 -1.94
N PRO A 8 -11.78 -33.17 -1.21
CA PRO A 8 -12.64 -32.16 -1.82
C PRO A 8 -11.90 -30.82 -1.98
N VAL A 9 -12.11 -30.23 -3.15
CA VAL A 9 -11.49 -29.03 -3.70
C VAL A 9 -12.18 -27.76 -3.18
N HIS A 10 -11.39 -26.70 -3.01
CA HIS A 10 -11.79 -25.34 -2.66
C HIS A 10 -12.59 -24.64 -3.78
N SER A 11 -13.48 -23.70 -3.42
CA SER A 11 -13.84 -22.56 -4.27
C SER A 11 -14.03 -21.28 -3.44
N SER A 12 -13.53 -20.19 -4.02
CA SER A 12 -13.39 -18.83 -3.51
C SER A 12 -14.61 -17.99 -3.90
N SER A 13 -15.10 -17.14 -2.99
CA SER A 13 -16.24 -16.22 -3.20
C SER A 13 -16.06 -15.24 -4.38
N SER A 14 -14.81 -14.96 -4.80
CA SER A 14 -14.54 -14.16 -6.01
C SER A 14 -14.91 -14.88 -7.30
N ASP A 15 -14.77 -16.21 -7.32
CA ASP A 15 -15.04 -17.03 -8.50
C ASP A 15 -16.54 -17.26 -8.68
N ASP A 16 -17.31 -17.24 -7.59
CA ASP A 16 -18.78 -17.29 -7.64
C ASP A 16 -19.38 -16.00 -8.25
N LEU A 17 -18.75 -14.85 -8.02
CA LEU A 17 -19.17 -13.58 -8.65
C LEU A 17 -18.81 -13.54 -10.14
N ALA A 18 -17.63 -14.06 -10.51
CA ALA A 18 -17.21 -14.18 -11.90
C ALA A 18 -18.08 -15.20 -12.67
N ALA A 19 -18.36 -16.37 -12.08
CA ALA A 19 -19.21 -17.40 -12.66
C ALA A 19 -20.68 -16.94 -12.81
N PHE A 20 -21.19 -16.12 -11.89
CA PHE A 20 -22.51 -15.49 -12.02
C PHE A 20 -22.57 -14.47 -13.17
N LEU A 21 -21.49 -13.75 -13.44
CA LEU A 21 -21.41 -12.80 -14.55
C LEU A 21 -21.21 -13.50 -15.90
N GLU A 22 -20.49 -14.62 -15.96
CA GLU A 22 -20.29 -15.40 -17.19
C GLU A 22 -21.55 -16.15 -17.65
N THR A 23 -22.34 -16.70 -16.70
CA THR A 23 -23.58 -17.43 -17.03
C THR A 23 -24.72 -16.54 -17.58
N GLU A 24 -24.73 -15.25 -17.27
CA GLU A 24 -25.69 -14.27 -17.81
C GLU A 24 -25.28 -13.69 -19.17
N LEU A 25 -24.00 -13.82 -19.57
CA LEU A 25 -23.50 -13.30 -20.85
C LEU A 25 -23.54 -14.33 -21.99
N ASP A 26 -23.58 -15.63 -21.69
CA ASP A 26 -23.64 -16.70 -22.70
C ASP A 26 -25.05 -16.99 -23.23
N SER A 27 -26.08 -16.26 -22.79
CA SER A 27 -27.45 -16.46 -23.27
C SER A 27 -27.83 -15.71 -24.55
N ASN A 28 -26.88 -15.06 -25.24
CA ASN A 28 -27.13 -14.48 -26.58
C ASN A 28 -25.84 -14.29 -27.38
N SER A 29 -25.49 -15.24 -28.25
CA SER A 29 -25.27 -14.98 -29.69
C SER A 29 -24.60 -16.16 -30.38
N ASP A 30 -25.30 -16.72 -31.37
CA ASP A 30 -24.75 -17.59 -32.40
C ASP A 30 -24.13 -16.75 -33.54
N SER A 31 -23.01 -17.25 -34.06
CA SER A 31 -22.51 -17.14 -35.45
C SER A 31 -22.17 -15.77 -36.05
N SER A 32 -20.88 -15.53 -36.36
CA SER A 32 -20.32 -15.88 -37.68
C SER A 32 -18.92 -15.28 -37.88
N SER A 33 -18.07 -16.08 -38.53
CA SER A 33 -16.72 -15.82 -39.01
C SER A 33 -16.67 -14.80 -40.15
N GLU A 34 -15.62 -13.99 -40.23
CA GLU A 34 -14.74 -13.92 -41.42
C GLU A 34 -13.45 -13.13 -41.15
N SER A 35 -12.40 -13.56 -41.85
CA SER A 35 -10.99 -13.16 -41.73
C SER A 35 -10.54 -12.28 -42.89
N PHE A 36 -9.45 -11.51 -42.68
CA PHE A 36 -8.26 -11.29 -43.55
C PHE A 36 -7.70 -9.84 -43.50
N PRO A 37 -6.39 -9.66 -43.79
CA PRO A 37 -5.48 -8.73 -43.10
C PRO A 37 -5.04 -7.54 -43.99
N ILE A 38 -4.15 -6.66 -43.49
CA ILE A 38 -2.93 -6.16 -44.16
C ILE A 38 -2.19 -5.12 -43.29
N GLU A 39 -0.87 -5.13 -43.48
CA GLU A 39 0.29 -4.51 -42.82
C GLU A 39 0.45 -2.97 -42.93
N ASP A 40 1.21 -2.46 -41.96
CA ASP A 40 2.30 -1.45 -41.99
C ASP A 40 2.22 -0.17 -42.84
N ALA A 41 2.49 0.99 -42.19
CA ALA A 41 3.81 1.66 -42.25
C ALA A 41 3.78 3.15 -41.83
N ALA A 42 4.75 3.51 -40.98
CA ALA A 42 5.61 4.72 -40.92
C ALA A 42 4.99 6.14 -40.87
N GLU A 43 5.25 6.88 -39.78
CA GLU A 43 6.18 8.06 -39.66
C GLU A 43 5.63 9.32 -40.39
N ASP A 44 5.57 10.53 -39.84
CA ASP A 44 6.56 11.23 -39.02
C ASP A 44 5.95 12.56 -38.46
N ASP A 45 6.77 13.28 -37.68
CA ASP A 45 6.78 14.72 -37.38
C ASP A 45 6.21 15.30 -36.05
N ALA A 46 7.17 15.56 -35.15
CA ALA A 46 7.63 16.87 -34.68
C ALA A 46 6.65 17.91 -34.06
N GLU A 47 6.97 18.20 -32.78
CA GLU A 47 7.14 19.52 -32.15
C GLU A 47 6.06 20.64 -32.15
N VAL A 48 5.59 20.90 -30.91
CA VAL A 48 5.62 22.20 -30.19
C VAL A 48 4.51 23.26 -30.38
N SER A 49 3.90 23.57 -29.23
CA SER A 49 3.43 24.88 -28.70
C SER A 49 1.96 25.32 -28.81
N ASN A 50 1.39 25.48 -27.60
CA ASN A 50 0.44 26.48 -27.10
C ASN A 50 -0.02 27.62 -28.05
N HIS A 51 -1.33 27.79 -28.23
CA HIS A 51 -2.09 28.91 -27.62
C HIS A 51 -3.59 28.91 -27.99
N ARG A 52 -4.40 29.37 -27.03
CA ARG A 52 -5.82 29.77 -27.14
C ARG A 52 -6.10 30.72 -28.32
N LEU A 53 -7.27 30.58 -28.98
CA LEU A 53 -8.38 31.57 -29.04
C LEU A 53 -9.34 31.38 -30.24
N LYS A 54 -10.65 31.31 -29.93
CA LYS A 54 -11.84 31.94 -30.56
C LYS A 54 -12.13 31.82 -32.08
N ARG A 55 -13.27 31.16 -32.34
CA ARG A 55 -14.47 31.58 -33.15
C ARG A 55 -14.25 32.46 -34.41
N ARG A 56 -14.72 31.95 -35.56
CA ARG A 56 -15.56 32.62 -36.61
C ARG A 56 -15.84 31.60 -37.73
N LYS A 57 -17.07 31.10 -37.91
CA LYS A 57 -18.15 31.60 -38.79
C LYS A 57 -17.66 32.02 -40.18
N LEU A 58 -17.95 31.20 -41.19
CA LEU A 58 -18.20 31.65 -42.56
C LEU A 58 -19.39 30.87 -43.15
N GLU A 59 -20.29 31.63 -43.74
CA GLU A 59 -21.55 31.26 -44.37
C GLU A 59 -21.37 31.12 -45.90
N HIS A 60 -22.15 30.21 -46.49
CA HIS A 60 -22.94 30.39 -47.74
C HIS A 60 -22.28 30.27 -49.14
N LEU A 61 -22.84 29.39 -49.97
CA LEU A 61 -23.52 29.63 -51.27
C LEU A 61 -23.97 28.25 -51.85
N GLU A 62 -25.27 27.95 -51.95
CA GLU A 62 -26.18 28.14 -53.13
C GLU A 62 -25.91 27.12 -54.27
N THR A 63 -26.68 26.01 -54.35
CA THR A 63 -27.97 25.75 -55.07
C THR A 63 -27.82 25.40 -56.55
N VAL A 64 -28.50 24.33 -57.01
CA VAL A 64 -29.46 24.26 -58.15
C VAL A 64 -29.97 22.80 -58.34
N ASP A 65 -31.29 22.62 -58.11
CA ASP A 65 -32.38 21.86 -58.81
C ASP A 65 -32.18 20.41 -59.30
N GLU A 66 -32.91 19.43 -58.77
CA GLU A 66 -34.32 18.97 -59.02
C GLU A 66 -34.43 17.96 -60.17
N ASP A 67 -34.89 16.74 -59.85
CA ASP A 67 -35.93 16.03 -60.60
C ASP A 67 -36.51 14.86 -59.77
N GLU A 68 -37.83 14.83 -59.70
CA GLU A 68 -38.74 13.89 -59.00
C GLU A 68 -38.71 12.47 -59.59
N ILE A 69 -38.97 11.41 -58.79
CA ILE A 69 -39.93 10.31 -59.08
C ILE A 69 -40.31 9.56 -57.77
N GLU A 70 -41.60 9.65 -57.45
CA GLU A 70 -42.57 8.72 -56.81
C GLU A 70 -42.37 8.04 -55.44
N GLU A 71 -43.38 8.34 -54.62
CA GLU A 71 -43.88 7.75 -53.37
C GLU A 71 -44.31 6.28 -53.52
N VAL A 72 -43.89 5.42 -52.58
CA VAL A 72 -44.71 4.27 -52.15
C VAL A 72 -44.63 4.14 -50.63
N ALA A 73 -45.80 4.25 -49.99
CA ALA A 73 -46.00 4.32 -48.56
C ALA A 73 -45.58 3.04 -47.80
N SER A 74 -44.86 3.23 -46.69
CA SER A 74 -44.86 2.28 -45.56
C SER A 74 -45.01 3.03 -44.24
N VAL A 75 -46.25 2.94 -43.75
CA VAL A 75 -46.81 3.22 -42.43
C VAL A 75 -45.78 3.43 -41.30
N LYS A 76 -45.71 4.67 -40.79
CA LYS A 76 -45.17 4.98 -39.46
C LYS A 76 -46.16 4.51 -38.41
N PHE A 77 -45.86 3.43 -37.70
CA PHE A 77 -46.48 3.13 -36.41
C PHE A 77 -45.65 3.82 -35.32
N SER A 78 -45.88 5.12 -35.17
CA SER A 78 -45.33 5.89 -34.06
C SER A 78 -46.17 5.64 -32.81
N GLN A 79 -45.45 5.37 -31.71
CA GLN A 79 -45.87 5.69 -30.33
C GLN A 79 -47.21 5.14 -29.86
N GLU A 80 -47.17 3.96 -29.24
CA GLU A 80 -48.09 3.62 -28.14
C GLU A 80 -47.48 2.50 -27.28
N ILE A 81 -46.39 2.82 -26.57
CA ILE A 81 -46.10 2.25 -25.24
C ILE A 81 -45.68 3.43 -24.35
N SER A 82 -46.63 4.34 -24.14
CA SER A 82 -46.53 5.35 -23.10
C SER A 82 -46.86 4.70 -21.76
N GLU A 83 -45.87 4.77 -20.87
CA GLU A 83 -46.12 5.14 -19.47
C GLU A 83 -46.97 4.15 -18.66
N ALA A 84 -46.42 2.97 -18.41
CA ALA A 84 -46.45 2.47 -17.04
C ALA A 84 -45.50 3.34 -16.21
N SER A 85 -45.93 4.56 -15.88
CA SER A 85 -45.31 5.37 -14.83
C SER A 85 -45.61 4.69 -13.49
N SER A 86 -44.91 3.59 -13.24
CA SER A 86 -44.72 3.09 -11.89
C SER A 86 -44.02 4.21 -11.14
N SER A 87 -44.59 4.65 -10.04
CA SER A 87 -43.93 5.51 -9.06
C SER A 87 -42.55 4.91 -8.76
N LYS A 88 -41.49 5.41 -9.42
CA LYS A 88 -40.15 4.83 -9.33
C LYS A 88 -39.59 5.18 -7.95
N LEU A 89 -39.89 4.33 -6.97
CA LEU A 89 -39.08 4.26 -5.76
C LEU A 89 -37.62 4.11 -6.19
N PRO A 90 -36.67 4.79 -5.52
CA PRO A 90 -35.25 4.62 -5.81
C PRO A 90 -34.90 3.14 -5.67
N CYS A 91 -34.09 2.64 -6.60
CA CYS A 91 -33.67 1.24 -6.59
C CYS A 91 -32.89 0.94 -5.30
N GLN A 92 -33.37 -0.03 -4.50
CA GLN A 92 -32.73 -0.42 -3.21
C GLN A 92 -31.86 -1.69 -3.33
N HIS A 93 -31.50 -2.08 -4.55
CA HIS A 93 -30.65 -3.24 -4.78
C HIS A 93 -29.19 -2.97 -4.42
N PRO A 94 -28.37 -4.01 -4.24
CA PRO A 94 -27.07 -3.90 -3.57
C PRO A 94 -26.00 -3.08 -4.30
N GLY A 95 -26.15 -2.88 -5.62
CA GLY A 95 -25.17 -2.15 -6.41
C GLY A 95 -25.56 -1.93 -7.86
N THR A 96 -24.64 -1.31 -8.58
CA THR A 96 -24.79 -0.93 -9.98
C THR A 96 -23.56 -1.31 -10.81
N PHE A 97 -23.81 -1.51 -12.11
CA PHE A 97 -22.81 -1.62 -13.15
C PHE A 97 -23.04 -0.48 -14.14
N GLY A 98 -22.13 0.50 -14.16
CA GLY A 98 -22.35 1.75 -14.87
C GLY A 98 -23.54 2.51 -14.29
N ASN A 99 -24.59 2.68 -15.09
CA ASN A 99 -25.84 3.32 -14.70
C ASN A 99 -27.01 2.34 -14.57
N MET A 100 -26.74 1.03 -14.50
CA MET A 100 -27.77 -0.01 -14.39
C MET A 100 -27.63 -0.75 -13.07
N CYS A 101 -28.76 -1.02 -12.41
CA CYS A 101 -28.80 -1.93 -11.28
C CYS A 101 -28.39 -3.35 -11.69
N ILE A 102 -27.49 -3.98 -10.93
CA ILE A 102 -26.99 -5.35 -11.20
C ILE A 102 -28.04 -6.44 -10.97
N VAL A 103 -29.17 -6.13 -10.34
CA VAL A 103 -30.22 -7.11 -10.00
C VAL A 103 -31.45 -6.93 -10.89
N CYS A 104 -32.01 -5.73 -10.99
CA CYS A 104 -33.25 -5.49 -11.73
C CYS A 104 -33.07 -4.82 -13.09
N GLY A 105 -31.85 -4.42 -13.47
CA GLY A 105 -31.56 -3.73 -14.72
C GLY A 105 -32.15 -2.31 -14.82
N GLN A 106 -32.80 -1.79 -13.77
CA GLN A 106 -33.31 -0.43 -13.75
C GLN A 106 -32.16 0.58 -13.87
N ARG A 107 -32.35 1.62 -14.69
CA ARG A 107 -31.40 2.73 -14.76
C ARG A 107 -31.44 3.56 -13.47
N VAL A 108 -30.25 3.78 -12.92
CA VAL A 108 -29.95 4.53 -11.70
C VAL A 108 -29.26 5.82 -12.13
N GLU A 109 -29.62 6.97 -11.57
CA GLU A 109 -29.03 8.25 -11.97
C GLU A 109 -27.55 8.33 -11.52
N GLU A 110 -26.66 8.93 -12.32
CA GLU A 110 -25.20 8.85 -12.11
C GLU A 110 -24.72 9.45 -10.77
N GLU A 111 -25.52 10.33 -10.16
CA GLU A 111 -25.26 10.95 -8.86
C GLU A 111 -25.65 10.05 -7.67
N GLU A 112 -26.25 8.88 -7.91
CA GLU A 112 -26.66 7.95 -6.86
C GLU A 112 -25.46 7.12 -6.33
N THR A 113 -24.96 7.59 -5.18
CA THR A 113 -24.40 6.86 -4.03
C THR A 113 -23.85 5.44 -4.27
N GLY A 114 -22.55 5.24 -4.02
CA GLY A 114 -21.96 3.91 -3.92
C GLY A 114 -20.43 3.96 -3.89
N ILE A 115 -19.82 2.97 -3.26
CA ILE A 115 -18.36 2.80 -3.25
C ILE A 115 -17.97 2.06 -4.54
N SER A 116 -17.03 2.63 -5.28
CA SER A 116 -16.56 2.10 -6.55
C SER A 116 -15.48 1.05 -6.33
N PHE A 117 -15.67 -0.16 -6.87
CA PHE A 117 -14.69 -1.26 -6.80
C PHE A 117 -14.07 -1.48 -8.18
N THR A 118 -13.56 -0.40 -8.78
CA THR A 118 -13.00 -0.38 -10.15
C THR A 118 -11.78 -1.27 -10.33
N TYR A 119 -11.10 -1.64 -9.25
CA TYR A 119 -9.99 -2.57 -9.28
C TYR A 119 -10.45 -4.02 -9.53
N ILE A 120 -11.69 -4.37 -9.15
CA ILE A 120 -12.32 -5.66 -9.46
C ILE A 120 -12.90 -5.63 -10.86
N HIS A 121 -13.79 -4.67 -11.12
CA HIS A 121 -14.36 -4.48 -12.45
C HIS A 121 -14.71 -3.02 -12.68
N LYS A 122 -14.32 -2.49 -13.84
CA LYS A 122 -14.64 -1.12 -14.23
C LYS A 122 -16.16 -0.93 -14.28
N GLY A 123 -16.67 0.06 -13.55
CA GLY A 123 -18.09 0.40 -13.53
C GLY A 123 -18.91 -0.27 -12.43
N ILE A 124 -18.35 -1.20 -11.65
CA ILE A 124 -19.04 -1.74 -10.47
C ILE A 124 -19.01 -0.75 -9.31
N LYS A 125 -20.19 -0.52 -8.72
CA LYS A 125 -20.37 0.20 -7.46
C LYS A 125 -21.31 -0.57 -6.53
N PHE A 126 -21.06 -0.51 -5.23
CA PHE A 126 -21.94 -1.09 -4.22
C PHE A 126 -22.38 -0.06 -3.20
N HIS A 127 -23.60 -0.21 -2.68
CA HIS A 127 -24.06 0.58 -1.55
C HIS A 127 -23.30 0.20 -0.27
N GLU A 128 -23.18 1.13 0.68
CA GLU A 128 -22.40 0.94 1.91
C GLU A 128 -22.92 -0.23 2.77
N ASP A 129 -24.24 -0.41 2.83
CA ASP A 129 -24.87 -1.56 3.51
C ASP A 129 -24.45 -2.89 2.89
N GLU A 130 -24.34 -2.94 1.56
CA GLU A 130 -23.90 -4.15 0.86
C GLU A 130 -22.41 -4.40 1.08
N VAL A 131 -21.57 -3.37 1.02
CA VAL A 131 -20.14 -3.50 1.36
C VAL A 131 -19.96 -4.01 2.78
N THR A 132 -20.77 -3.53 3.71
CA THR A 132 -20.77 -4.00 5.11
C THR A 132 -21.17 -5.47 5.20
N ARG A 133 -22.24 -5.87 4.49
CA ARG A 133 -22.67 -7.28 4.40
C ARG A 133 -21.58 -8.17 3.83
N MET A 134 -20.90 -7.74 2.76
CA MET A 134 -19.78 -8.48 2.15
C MET A 134 -18.61 -8.63 3.14
N ARG A 135 -18.23 -7.55 3.84
CA ARG A 135 -17.18 -7.61 4.88
C ARG A 135 -17.52 -8.58 6.01
N ASP A 136 -18.78 -8.67 6.41
CA ASP A 136 -19.23 -9.61 7.45
C ASP A 136 -19.15 -11.07 7.01
N ILE A 137 -19.48 -11.35 5.74
CA ILE A 137 -19.36 -12.67 5.14
C ILE A 137 -17.89 -13.05 5.01
N ASP A 138 -17.08 -12.16 4.45
CA ASP A 138 -15.64 -12.36 4.28
C ASP A 138 -14.96 -12.54 5.63
N MET A 139 -15.36 -11.81 6.68
CA MET A 139 -14.82 -12.00 8.02
C MET A 139 -15.07 -13.41 8.56
N LYS A 140 -16.28 -13.97 8.37
CA LYS A 140 -16.61 -15.35 8.81
C LYS A 140 -15.78 -16.39 8.06
N MET A 141 -15.61 -16.21 6.75
CA MET A 141 -14.70 -17.05 5.94
C MET A 141 -13.25 -16.90 6.40
N LEU A 142 -12.85 -15.65 6.67
CA LEU A 142 -11.62 -15.19 7.33
C LEU A 142 -11.24 -16.10 8.49
N GLN A 143 -12.14 -16.11 9.45
CA GLN A 143 -12.01 -16.80 10.72
C GLN A 143 -11.92 -18.32 10.54
N SER A 144 -12.74 -18.92 9.66
CA SER A 144 -12.71 -20.37 9.44
C SER A 144 -11.40 -20.85 8.82
N GLN A 145 -10.78 -20.01 7.98
CA GLN A 145 -9.46 -20.24 7.40
C GLN A 145 -8.30 -19.82 8.32
N ARG A 146 -8.61 -19.22 9.49
CA ARG A 146 -7.65 -18.57 10.39
C ARG A 146 -6.79 -17.54 9.64
N LYS A 147 -7.40 -16.72 8.80
CA LYS A 147 -6.74 -15.62 8.08
C LYS A 147 -7.26 -14.25 8.49
N LEU A 148 -6.41 -13.25 8.31
CA LEU A 148 -6.72 -11.82 8.40
C LEU A 148 -6.49 -11.16 7.04
N CYS A 149 -6.65 -9.83 6.93
CA CYS A 149 -6.27 -9.09 5.73
C CYS A 149 -4.97 -8.31 5.97
N LEU A 150 -4.11 -8.26 4.96
CA LEU A 150 -2.90 -7.44 4.97
C LEU A 150 -2.86 -6.56 3.71
N VAL A 151 -2.92 -5.26 3.92
CA VAL A 151 -2.77 -4.25 2.86
C VAL A 151 -1.31 -3.84 2.77
N LEU A 152 -0.73 -3.97 1.59
CA LEU A 152 0.68 -3.70 1.32
C LEU A 152 0.81 -2.52 0.37
N ASP A 153 1.55 -1.51 0.79
CA ASP A 153 2.06 -0.50 -0.14
C ASP A 153 3.20 -1.04 -1.00
N LEU A 154 3.54 -0.34 -2.10
CA LEU A 154 4.61 -0.74 -3.03
C LEU A 154 5.89 0.08 -2.81
N ASP A 155 5.88 1.34 -3.24
CA ASP A 155 7.05 2.21 -3.31
C ASP A 155 7.62 2.50 -1.92
N HIS A 156 8.92 2.26 -1.73
CA HIS A 156 9.63 2.35 -0.45
C HIS A 156 9.17 1.36 0.62
N THR A 157 8.16 0.53 0.33
CA THR A 157 7.65 -0.51 1.23
C THR A 157 8.16 -1.89 0.81
N LEU A 158 7.73 -2.40 -0.35
CA LEU A 158 8.12 -3.71 -0.90
C LEU A 158 9.17 -3.61 -2.01
N LEU A 159 9.31 -2.43 -2.61
CA LEU A 159 10.22 -2.18 -3.74
C LEU A 159 10.62 -0.71 -3.76
N ASN A 160 11.59 -0.37 -4.60
CA ASN A 160 11.93 1.00 -4.92
C ASN A 160 12.14 1.10 -6.43
N SER A 161 11.55 2.12 -7.06
CA SER A 161 11.68 2.39 -8.50
C SER A 161 12.36 3.73 -8.76
N THR A 162 13.01 3.85 -9.91
CA THR A 162 13.57 5.12 -10.42
C THR A 162 13.34 5.24 -11.91
N VAL A 163 13.10 6.45 -12.41
CA VAL A 163 13.09 6.71 -13.86
C VAL A 163 14.53 6.60 -14.38
N LEU A 164 14.73 6.03 -15.56
CA LEU A 164 16.07 5.78 -16.12
C LEU A 164 16.90 7.06 -16.31
N ARG A 165 16.24 8.19 -16.57
CA ARG A 165 16.90 9.51 -16.71
C ARG A 165 17.46 10.06 -15.40
N ASP A 166 16.96 9.58 -14.26
CA ASP A 166 17.35 10.05 -12.92
C ASP A 166 18.47 9.18 -12.31
N LEU A 167 18.88 8.11 -13.02
CA LEU A 167 20.04 7.30 -12.65
C LEU A 167 21.31 8.15 -12.71
N ARG A 168 22.09 8.14 -11.63
CA ARG A 168 23.36 8.84 -11.63
C ARG A 168 24.46 8.04 -12.35
N PRO A 169 25.55 8.68 -12.81
CA PRO A 169 26.68 7.98 -13.41
C PRO A 169 27.24 6.86 -12.53
N GLU A 170 27.25 7.05 -11.21
CA GLU A 170 27.75 6.05 -10.25
C GLU A 170 26.84 4.81 -10.14
N GLU A 171 25.61 4.89 -10.64
CA GLU A 171 24.61 3.81 -10.62
C GLU A 171 24.49 3.10 -11.98
N GLU A 172 25.25 3.50 -13.01
CA GLU A 172 25.17 2.88 -14.34
C GLU A 172 25.51 1.38 -14.34
N TYR A 173 26.33 0.94 -13.38
CA TYR A 173 26.67 -0.47 -13.20
C TYR A 173 25.43 -1.35 -12.93
N LEU A 174 24.32 -0.77 -12.46
CA LEU A 174 23.07 -1.50 -12.22
C LEU A 174 22.46 -2.05 -13.51
N LYS A 175 22.68 -1.38 -14.66
CA LYS A 175 22.15 -1.85 -15.96
C LYS A 175 22.68 -3.24 -16.33
N SER A 176 23.91 -3.59 -15.92
CA SER A 176 24.47 -4.92 -16.15
C SER A 176 24.04 -5.97 -15.13
N LEU A 177 23.34 -5.57 -14.07
CA LEU A 177 22.87 -6.44 -12.98
C LEU A 177 21.36 -6.73 -13.07
N THR A 178 20.67 -6.23 -14.08
CA THR A 178 19.23 -6.44 -14.25
C THR A 178 18.93 -7.88 -14.63
N HIS A 179 17.89 -8.43 -14.03
CA HIS A 179 17.37 -9.75 -14.33
C HIS A 179 16.43 -9.69 -15.54
N SER A 180 16.29 -10.83 -16.23
CA SER A 180 15.38 -10.95 -17.37
C SER A 180 13.93 -10.74 -16.95
N LEU A 181 13.14 -10.12 -17.82
CA LEU A 181 11.68 -10.04 -17.65
C LEU A 181 10.97 -11.30 -18.14
N GLU A 182 11.65 -12.19 -18.87
CA GLU A 182 11.10 -13.47 -19.34
C GLU A 182 10.95 -14.47 -18.18
N ASP A 183 11.91 -14.46 -17.25
CA ASP A 183 11.85 -15.19 -16.00
C ASP A 183 12.19 -14.27 -14.84
N VAL A 184 11.14 -13.72 -14.23
CA VAL A 184 11.26 -12.86 -13.04
C VAL A 184 11.43 -13.68 -11.76
N SER A 185 11.39 -15.02 -11.84
CA SER A 185 11.42 -15.90 -10.66
C SER A 185 12.78 -15.84 -9.98
N GLY A 186 12.86 -15.08 -8.89
CA GLY A 186 14.09 -14.94 -8.08
C GLY A 186 15.02 -13.83 -8.54
N GLY A 187 14.62 -13.01 -9.52
CA GLY A 187 15.27 -11.74 -9.79
C GLY A 187 14.77 -10.64 -8.84
N ASP A 188 15.61 -9.66 -8.55
CA ASP A 188 15.26 -8.56 -7.64
C ASP A 188 15.50 -7.17 -8.22
N LEU A 189 16.13 -7.05 -9.40
CA LEU A 189 16.40 -5.80 -10.07
C LEU A 189 16.00 -5.92 -11.54
N PHE A 190 15.11 -5.05 -12.00
CA PHE A 190 14.49 -5.15 -13.31
C PHE A 190 14.52 -3.81 -14.04
N MET A 191 14.88 -3.83 -15.32
CA MET A 191 14.77 -2.68 -16.21
C MET A 191 13.50 -2.81 -17.04
N LEU A 192 12.56 -1.89 -16.86
CA LEU A 192 11.29 -1.83 -17.56
C LEU A 192 11.37 -0.76 -18.64
N GLU A 193 11.95 -1.12 -19.79
CA GLU A 193 12.20 -0.18 -20.89
C GLU A 193 10.93 0.53 -21.37
N PHE A 194 9.83 -0.19 -21.49
CA PHE A 194 8.52 0.33 -21.90
C PHE A 194 7.91 1.35 -20.92
N MET A 195 8.39 1.36 -19.67
CA MET A 195 8.01 2.36 -18.66
C MET A 195 9.13 3.38 -18.39
N HIS A 196 10.25 3.27 -19.10
CA HIS A 196 11.46 4.05 -18.89
C HIS A 196 11.92 4.10 -17.42
N MET A 197 11.83 2.97 -16.71
CA MET A 197 12.20 2.88 -15.29
C MET A 197 12.99 1.62 -14.96
N MET A 198 13.64 1.66 -13.81
CA MET A 198 14.26 0.51 -13.16
C MET A 198 13.59 0.30 -11.81
N THR A 199 13.36 -0.95 -11.43
CA THR A 199 12.73 -1.32 -10.15
C THR A 199 13.59 -2.34 -9.43
N LYS A 200 13.87 -2.07 -8.16
CA LYS A 200 14.50 -2.98 -7.22
C LYS A 200 13.45 -3.49 -6.23
N LEU A 201 13.27 -4.79 -6.15
CA LEU A 201 12.49 -5.45 -5.12
C LEU A 201 13.27 -5.45 -3.80
N ARG A 202 12.60 -5.17 -2.69
CA ARG A 202 13.22 -5.14 -1.38
C ARG A 202 13.67 -6.55 -0.97
N PRO A 203 14.87 -6.72 -0.38
CA PRO A 203 15.35 -8.02 0.06
C PRO A 203 14.31 -8.76 0.91
N PHE A 204 14.28 -10.09 0.78
CA PHE A 204 13.32 -10.97 1.47
C PHE A 204 11.85 -10.88 1.00
N VAL A 205 11.48 -10.05 0.01
CA VAL A 205 10.06 -9.82 -0.36
C VAL A 205 9.31 -11.09 -0.79
N HIS A 206 9.90 -11.98 -1.60
CA HIS A 206 9.20 -13.20 -2.03
C HIS A 206 8.95 -14.17 -0.88
N SER A 207 9.93 -14.32 0.01
CA SER A 207 9.79 -15.12 1.24
C SER A 207 8.77 -14.50 2.20
N PHE A 208 8.76 -13.16 2.31
CA PHE A 208 7.78 -12.41 3.07
C PHE A 208 6.36 -12.66 2.55
N LEU A 209 6.10 -12.50 1.25
CA LEU A 209 4.78 -12.70 0.64
C LEU A 209 4.31 -14.16 0.80
N LYS A 210 5.19 -15.13 0.56
CA LYS A 210 4.91 -16.55 0.73
C LYS A 210 4.53 -16.92 2.17
N GLU A 211 5.22 -16.36 3.15
CA GLU A 211 4.92 -16.62 4.56
C GLU A 211 3.68 -15.86 5.03
N ALA A 212 3.50 -14.61 4.59
CA ALA A 212 2.34 -13.79 4.92
C ALA A 212 1.05 -14.39 4.35
N SER A 213 1.06 -14.91 3.12
CA SER A 213 -0.15 -15.46 2.46
C SER A 213 -0.75 -16.68 3.17
N LYS A 214 0.03 -17.36 4.03
CA LYS A 214 -0.46 -18.44 4.91
C LYS A 214 -1.40 -17.94 6.00
N MET A 215 -1.25 -16.68 6.43
CA MET A 215 -1.96 -16.07 7.56
C MET A 215 -2.87 -14.92 7.11
N PHE A 216 -2.65 -14.38 5.92
CA PHE A 216 -3.31 -13.18 5.44
C PHE A 216 -3.80 -13.35 4.00
N VAL A 217 -4.96 -12.74 3.70
CA VAL A 217 -5.32 -12.38 2.33
C VAL A 217 -4.66 -11.05 2.01
N LEU A 218 -3.89 -11.03 0.92
CA LEU A 218 -3.00 -9.92 0.58
C LEU A 218 -3.68 -8.98 -0.42
N TYR A 219 -3.55 -7.68 -0.14
CA TYR A 219 -3.94 -6.58 -1.02
C TYR A 219 -2.72 -5.74 -1.36
N ILE A 220 -2.62 -5.27 -2.60
CA ILE A 220 -1.77 -4.12 -2.94
C ILE A 220 -2.63 -2.86 -2.84
N TYR A 221 -2.11 -1.82 -2.20
CA TYR A 221 -2.70 -0.47 -2.26
C TYR A 221 -1.58 0.57 -2.39
N THR A 222 -1.39 1.07 -3.62
CA THR A 222 -0.34 2.05 -3.97
C THR A 222 -0.93 3.40 -4.40
N MET A 223 -0.13 4.46 -4.26
CA MET A 223 -0.40 5.77 -4.88
C MET A 223 0.12 5.88 -6.34
N GLY A 224 0.68 4.80 -6.90
CA GLY A 224 0.94 4.65 -8.33
C GLY A 224 -0.34 4.54 -9.16
N ASP A 225 -0.26 4.79 -10.46
CA ASP A 225 -1.39 4.56 -11.36
C ASP A 225 -1.63 3.06 -11.61
N ARG A 226 -2.79 2.74 -12.21
CA ARG A 226 -3.17 1.34 -12.45
C ARG A 226 -2.19 0.56 -13.33
N PRO A 227 -1.67 1.09 -14.46
CA PRO A 227 -0.64 0.42 -15.25
C PRO A 227 0.60 0.07 -14.44
N TYR A 228 1.10 1.01 -13.64
CA TYR A 228 2.24 0.80 -12.75
C TYR A 228 1.96 -0.28 -11.71
N ALA A 229 0.84 -0.18 -10.99
CA ALA A 229 0.48 -1.12 -9.93
C ALA A 229 0.41 -2.56 -10.46
N ARG A 230 -0.22 -2.76 -11.63
CA ARG A 230 -0.30 -4.07 -12.28
C ARG A 230 1.06 -4.59 -12.72
N GLN A 231 1.94 -3.73 -13.22
CA GLN A 231 3.28 -4.14 -13.62
C GLN A 231 4.12 -4.56 -12.41
N MET A 232 4.07 -3.81 -11.31
CA MET A 232 4.77 -4.17 -10.08
C MET A 232 4.23 -5.46 -9.46
N ALA A 233 2.91 -5.65 -9.49
CA ALA A 233 2.29 -6.89 -9.04
C ALA A 233 2.81 -8.11 -9.82
N LYS A 234 3.01 -8.00 -11.14
CA LYS A 234 3.61 -9.08 -11.96
C LYS A 234 5.05 -9.41 -11.57
N LEU A 235 5.84 -8.42 -11.13
CA LEU A 235 7.20 -8.66 -10.64
C LEU A 235 7.18 -9.37 -9.28
N LEU A 236 6.25 -9.00 -8.40
CA LEU A 236 6.13 -9.57 -7.05
C LEU A 236 5.45 -10.96 -7.02
N ASP A 237 4.46 -11.15 -7.88
CA ASP A 237 3.56 -12.31 -7.94
C ASP A 237 3.28 -12.71 -9.41
N PRO A 238 4.29 -13.25 -10.12
CA PRO A 238 4.18 -13.56 -11.55
C PRO A 238 3.11 -14.61 -11.88
N LYS A 239 2.74 -15.44 -10.89
CA LYS A 239 1.74 -16.50 -11.05
C LYS A 239 0.34 -16.08 -10.58
N GLY A 240 0.19 -14.89 -10.00
CA GLY A 240 -1.09 -14.44 -9.44
C GLY A 240 -1.55 -15.24 -8.21
N GLU A 241 -0.63 -15.86 -7.47
CA GLU A 241 -0.93 -16.73 -6.32
C GLU A 241 -1.36 -15.93 -5.08
N TYR A 242 -0.96 -14.65 -4.98
CA TYR A 242 -1.07 -13.85 -3.76
C TYR A 242 -2.13 -12.75 -3.86
N PHE A 243 -2.11 -11.97 -4.94
CA PHE A 243 -2.94 -10.77 -5.04
C PHE A 243 -4.22 -10.98 -5.85
N GLY A 244 -4.16 -11.77 -6.94
CA GLY A 244 -5.26 -11.84 -7.90
C GLY A 244 -5.70 -10.42 -8.31
N GLU A 245 -7.01 -10.16 -8.26
CA GLU A 245 -7.58 -8.84 -8.57
C GLU A 245 -7.42 -7.80 -7.44
N ARG A 246 -6.86 -8.14 -6.27
CA ARG A 246 -6.76 -7.23 -5.09
C ARG A 246 -5.62 -6.20 -5.23
N ILE A 247 -5.62 -5.45 -6.32
CA ILE A 247 -4.61 -4.43 -6.65
C ILE A 247 -5.28 -3.06 -6.78
N ILE A 248 -5.22 -2.29 -5.70
CA ILE A 248 -5.82 -0.96 -5.60
C ILE A 248 -4.76 0.08 -5.99
N SER A 249 -5.03 0.88 -7.02
CA SER A 249 -4.15 1.98 -7.45
C SER A 249 -4.68 3.34 -6.97
N ARG A 250 -3.93 4.40 -7.24
CA ARG A 250 -4.39 5.79 -7.03
C ARG A 250 -5.71 6.09 -7.74
N ASP A 251 -5.97 5.41 -8.85
CA ASP A 251 -7.17 5.61 -9.67
C ASP A 251 -8.42 4.94 -9.06
N ASP A 252 -8.24 4.13 -8.01
CA ASP A 252 -9.31 3.44 -7.27
C ASP A 252 -9.68 4.13 -5.96
N GLY A 253 -8.85 5.08 -5.49
CA GLY A 253 -9.07 5.77 -4.23
C GLY A 253 -10.31 6.67 -4.24
N THR A 254 -11.06 6.65 -3.14
CA THR A 254 -12.24 7.50 -2.94
C THR A 254 -11.88 8.93 -2.54
N VAL A 255 -10.72 9.11 -1.89
CA VAL A 255 -10.19 10.40 -1.46
C VAL A 255 -8.89 10.70 -2.16
N ARG A 256 -8.81 11.89 -2.77
CA ARG A 256 -7.63 12.32 -3.50
C ARG A 256 -6.42 12.43 -2.55
N HIS A 257 -5.30 11.83 -2.95
CA HIS A 257 -4.03 11.85 -2.20
C HIS A 257 -4.06 11.18 -0.82
N GLN A 258 -5.07 10.34 -0.54
CA GLN A 258 -5.18 9.59 0.71
C GLN A 258 -5.63 8.16 0.42
N LYS A 259 -5.27 7.24 1.33
CA LYS A 259 -5.72 5.85 1.32
C LYS A 259 -6.75 5.65 2.43
N SER A 260 -7.76 4.83 2.16
CA SER A 260 -8.77 4.44 3.15
C SER A 260 -9.16 2.97 2.97
N LEU A 261 -9.58 2.32 4.04
CA LEU A 261 -10.03 0.92 3.99
C LEU A 261 -11.45 0.76 3.42
N ASP A 262 -12.08 1.85 3.00
CA ASP A 262 -13.44 1.87 2.42
C ASP A 262 -13.58 1.04 1.14
N VAL A 263 -12.51 0.92 0.34
CA VAL A 263 -12.42 0.06 -0.85
C VAL A 263 -11.83 -1.32 -0.57
N VAL A 264 -11.50 -1.65 0.68
CA VAL A 264 -11.01 -2.98 1.08
C VAL A 264 -12.16 -3.82 1.62
N LEU A 265 -12.33 -5.03 1.09
CA LEU A 265 -13.33 -6.02 1.51
C LEU A 265 -12.87 -6.80 2.76
N GLY A 266 -12.43 -6.07 3.79
CA GLY A 266 -12.07 -6.63 5.10
C GLY A 266 -12.62 -5.76 6.21
N GLN A 267 -13.10 -6.37 7.30
CA GLN A 267 -13.48 -5.61 8.48
C GLN A 267 -12.24 -4.98 9.11
N GLU A 268 -12.26 -3.68 9.37
CA GLU A 268 -11.11 -2.92 9.88
C GLU A 268 -10.44 -3.55 11.11
N LYS A 269 -11.22 -4.16 12.02
CA LYS A 269 -10.68 -4.89 13.20
C LYS A 269 -9.84 -6.13 12.86
N ALA A 270 -9.77 -6.52 11.60
CA ALA A 270 -9.08 -7.68 11.06
C ALA A 270 -8.15 -7.32 9.87
N VAL A 271 -7.92 -6.03 9.60
CA VAL A 271 -7.01 -5.54 8.57
C VAL A 271 -5.75 -4.96 9.21
N LEU A 272 -4.58 -5.43 8.81
CA LEU A 272 -3.30 -4.77 9.06
C LEU A 272 -2.81 -4.07 7.80
N ILE A 273 -2.10 -2.95 7.96
CA ILE A 273 -1.55 -2.15 6.87
C ILE A 273 -0.03 -2.10 7.04
N LEU A 274 0.72 -2.32 5.97
CA LEU A 274 2.16 -2.09 5.90
C LEU A 274 2.45 -0.99 4.88
N ASP A 275 2.95 0.15 5.35
CA ASP A 275 3.19 1.33 4.53
C ASP A 275 4.31 2.18 5.16
N ASP A 276 5.17 2.78 4.34
CA ASP A 276 6.25 3.67 4.79
C ASP A 276 5.74 5.07 5.19
N THR A 277 4.51 5.41 4.79
CA THR A 277 3.97 6.76 4.83
C THR A 277 2.72 6.84 5.73
N GLU A 278 2.93 7.18 7.01
CA GLU A 278 1.83 7.33 7.98
C GLU A 278 0.72 8.30 7.52
N ASN A 279 1.11 9.40 6.89
CA ASN A 279 0.16 10.43 6.44
C ASN A 279 -0.71 10.00 5.25
N ALA A 280 -0.39 8.89 4.57
CA ALA A 280 -1.28 8.30 3.57
C ALA A 280 -2.55 7.72 4.21
N TRP A 281 -2.52 7.39 5.51
CA TRP A 281 -3.60 6.72 6.24
C TRP A 281 -4.13 7.55 7.42
N PRO A 282 -4.70 8.75 7.20
CA PRO A 282 -5.09 9.65 8.29
C PRO A 282 -6.13 9.05 9.24
N SER A 283 -7.03 8.21 8.72
CA SER A 283 -8.14 7.60 9.49
C SER A 283 -7.84 6.20 10.03
N HIS A 284 -6.72 5.58 9.65
CA HIS A 284 -6.43 4.16 9.92
C HIS A 284 -5.05 3.93 10.56
N LYS A 285 -4.52 4.92 11.27
CA LYS A 285 -3.20 4.87 11.92
C LYS A 285 -3.02 3.71 12.90
N ASP A 286 -4.11 3.30 13.55
CA ASP A 286 -4.10 2.20 14.51
C ASP A 286 -3.94 0.81 13.85
N ASN A 287 -4.23 0.69 12.55
CA ASN A 287 -4.01 -0.52 11.74
C ASN A 287 -2.62 -0.57 11.12
N LEU A 288 -1.87 0.54 11.18
CA LEU A 288 -0.66 0.76 10.40
C LEU A 288 0.61 0.29 11.12
N ILE A 289 1.35 -0.57 10.44
CA ILE A 289 2.75 -0.88 10.70
C ILE A 289 3.58 0.03 9.80
N VAL A 290 4.10 1.12 10.37
CA VAL A 290 5.05 1.98 9.67
C VAL A 290 6.38 1.23 9.55
N ILE A 291 6.86 1.07 8.33
CA ILE A 291 8.15 0.46 7.99
C ILE A 291 9.15 1.52 7.55
N GLU A 292 10.44 1.26 7.76
CA GLU A 292 11.50 2.11 7.22
C GLU A 292 11.44 2.16 5.69
N ARG A 293 11.62 3.36 5.13
CA ARG A 293 11.67 3.58 3.68
C ARG A 293 12.82 2.82 3.05
N TYR A 294 12.52 2.05 2.01
CA TYR A 294 13.51 1.41 1.19
C TYR A 294 14.09 2.40 0.16
N HIS A 295 15.31 2.87 0.42
CA HIS A 295 16.05 3.81 -0.42
C HIS A 295 17.18 3.12 -1.17
N PHE A 296 16.83 2.31 -2.17
CA PHE A 296 17.82 1.63 -3.00
C PHE A 296 18.50 2.60 -3.98
N PHE A 297 17.70 3.29 -4.80
CA PHE A 297 18.20 4.24 -5.80
C PHE A 297 18.45 5.62 -5.19
N ALA A 298 19.48 6.31 -5.66
CA ALA A 298 19.86 7.63 -5.15
C ALA A 298 18.84 8.73 -5.45
N SER A 299 18.07 8.58 -6.52
CA SER A 299 16.95 9.46 -6.86
C SER A 299 15.92 9.53 -5.73
N SER A 300 15.66 8.39 -5.06
CA SER A 300 14.73 8.33 -3.94
C SER A 300 15.20 9.14 -2.73
N CYS A 301 16.49 9.09 -2.39
CA CYS A 301 17.02 9.89 -1.27
C CYS A 301 16.78 11.40 -1.47
N LYS A 302 16.99 11.90 -2.71
CA LYS A 302 16.79 13.32 -3.03
C LYS A 302 15.33 13.76 -2.87
N GLN A 303 14.37 12.90 -3.23
CA GLN A 303 12.95 13.21 -3.14
C GLN A 303 12.49 13.46 -1.69
N PHE A 304 13.15 12.84 -0.71
CA PHE A 304 12.79 12.94 0.71
C PHE A 304 13.79 13.75 1.54
N ASP A 305 14.66 14.54 0.91
CA ASP A 305 15.75 15.28 1.58
C ASP A 305 16.59 14.37 2.52
N HIS A 306 16.77 13.11 2.09
CA HIS A 306 17.49 12.11 2.85
C HIS A 306 18.99 12.35 2.67
N ARG A 307 19.66 12.70 3.77
CA ARG A 307 21.06 13.15 3.78
C ARG A 307 22.09 12.04 3.63
N PHE A 308 21.66 10.78 3.60
CA PHE A 308 22.54 9.62 3.51
C PHE A 308 22.61 9.05 2.09
N GLN A 309 23.73 8.40 1.78
CA GLN A 309 23.91 7.67 0.52
C GLN A 309 22.90 6.53 0.41
N SER A 310 22.33 6.33 -0.79
CA SER A 310 21.43 5.21 -1.04
C SER A 310 22.17 3.86 -1.04
N LEU A 311 21.43 2.76 -0.96
CA LEU A 311 22.02 1.41 -0.96
C LEU A 311 22.81 1.11 -2.24
N SER A 312 22.34 1.60 -3.40
CA SER A 312 23.07 1.52 -4.67
C SER A 312 24.43 2.24 -4.60
N GLN A 313 24.51 3.42 -3.99
CA GLN A 313 25.77 4.15 -3.83
C GLN A 313 26.76 3.40 -2.95
N LEU A 314 26.24 2.76 -1.90
CA LEU A 314 27.02 1.94 -0.97
C LEU A 314 27.37 0.56 -1.56
N LYS A 315 26.82 0.20 -2.72
CA LYS A 315 26.94 -1.12 -3.35
C LYS A 315 26.59 -2.24 -2.38
N SER A 316 25.56 -2.02 -1.57
CA SER A 316 25.04 -2.94 -0.57
C SER A 316 23.51 -3.02 -0.65
N ASP A 317 22.90 -3.84 0.20
CA ASP A 317 21.45 -3.94 0.33
C ASP A 317 21.07 -4.34 1.76
N GLU A 318 19.78 -4.37 2.07
CA GLU A 318 19.28 -4.89 3.35
C GLU A 318 19.59 -6.38 3.52
N SER A 319 19.84 -6.79 4.77
CA SER A 319 20.01 -8.21 5.13
C SER A 319 18.68 -8.95 5.01
N GLU A 320 18.63 -10.11 4.35
CA GLU A 320 17.39 -10.90 4.31
C GLU A 320 16.92 -11.42 5.70
N PRO A 321 17.76 -12.04 6.55
CA PRO A 321 17.30 -12.59 7.84
C PRO A 321 16.96 -11.53 8.90
N ASP A 322 17.56 -10.34 8.78
CA ASP A 322 17.51 -9.28 9.80
C ASP A 322 17.04 -7.91 9.27
N GLY A 323 16.60 -7.85 8.01
CA GLY A 323 16.11 -6.63 7.37
C GLY A 323 14.71 -6.24 7.82
N ALA A 324 14.19 -5.19 7.19
CA ALA A 324 12.93 -4.59 7.60
C ALA A 324 11.73 -5.54 7.40
N LEU A 325 11.63 -6.19 6.23
CA LEU A 325 10.54 -7.13 5.95
C LEU A 325 10.59 -8.38 6.84
N ALA A 326 11.78 -8.88 7.16
CA ALA A 326 11.93 -10.01 8.09
C ALA A 326 11.48 -9.64 9.51
N THR A 327 11.76 -8.42 9.95
CA THR A 327 11.29 -7.91 11.24
C THR A 327 9.78 -7.72 11.26
N VAL A 328 9.21 -7.11 10.21
CA VAL A 328 7.76 -6.96 10.08
C VAL A 328 7.05 -8.31 10.03
N LEU A 329 7.60 -9.32 9.35
CA LEU A 329 7.00 -10.66 9.33
C LEU A 329 6.89 -11.25 10.74
N LYS A 330 7.86 -11.00 11.63
CA LYS A 330 7.79 -11.44 13.04
C LYS A 330 6.63 -10.74 13.77
N VAL A 331 6.45 -9.44 13.55
CA VAL A 331 5.32 -8.65 14.10
C VAL A 331 3.98 -9.19 13.59
N LEU A 332 3.86 -9.47 12.30
CA LEU A 332 2.65 -10.03 11.68
C LEU A 332 2.32 -11.41 12.25
N LYS A 333 3.32 -12.31 12.36
CA LYS A 333 3.17 -13.65 12.96
C LYS A 333 2.69 -13.55 14.40
N GLN A 334 3.31 -12.69 15.21
CA GLN A 334 2.92 -12.52 16.61
C GLN A 334 1.50 -11.95 16.75
N THR A 335 1.15 -10.95 15.95
CA THR A 335 -0.19 -10.34 15.98
C THR A 335 -1.26 -11.34 15.55
N HIS A 336 -1.00 -12.12 14.49
CA HIS A 336 -1.87 -13.19 14.03
C HIS A 336 -2.07 -14.27 15.10
N SER A 337 -0.99 -14.76 15.71
CA SER A 337 -1.06 -15.73 16.81
C SER A 337 -1.92 -15.24 17.96
N LEU A 338 -1.73 -13.98 18.40
CA LEU A 338 -2.54 -13.38 19.47
C LEU A 338 -4.03 -13.22 19.09
N PHE A 339 -4.32 -12.97 17.81
CA PHE A 339 -5.69 -12.84 17.32
C PHE A 339 -6.43 -14.17 17.41
N PHE A 340 -5.74 -15.28 17.12
CA PHE A 340 -6.32 -16.62 17.07
C PHE A 340 -5.88 -17.57 18.21
N GLU A 341 -5.31 -17.03 19.29
CA GLU A 341 -4.94 -17.77 20.51
C GLU A 341 -6.18 -18.30 21.25
N ASP A 342 -6.07 -19.51 21.82
CA ASP A 342 -7.02 -20.50 22.41
C ASP A 342 -8.29 -20.06 23.20
N GLY A 343 -8.80 -18.85 23.03
CA GLY A 343 -9.97 -18.31 23.73
C GLY A 343 -11.27 -18.39 22.93
N GLY A 344 -11.79 -19.59 22.71
CA GLY A 344 -13.19 -19.84 22.32
C GLY A 344 -13.59 -19.49 20.88
N GLU A 345 -14.68 -20.08 20.43
CA GLU A 345 -15.27 -19.86 19.08
C GLU A 345 -15.70 -18.39 18.85
N ASP A 346 -15.69 -17.54 19.88
CA ASP A 346 -16.11 -16.15 19.81
C ASP A 346 -14.94 -15.17 19.64
N LEU A 347 -14.63 -14.86 18.38
CA LEU A 347 -13.66 -13.84 17.98
C LEU A 347 -14.28 -12.43 17.89
N SER A 348 -15.53 -12.23 18.31
CA SER A 348 -16.27 -10.97 18.09
C SER A 348 -15.60 -9.74 18.69
N GLY A 349 -14.95 -9.90 19.85
CA GLY A 349 -14.23 -8.86 20.58
C GLY A 349 -12.74 -8.70 20.24
N ARG A 350 -12.20 -9.51 19.31
CA ARG A 350 -10.78 -9.41 18.91
C ARG A 350 -10.60 -8.31 17.88
N ASP A 351 -9.58 -7.47 18.10
CA ASP A 351 -9.25 -6.33 17.23
C ASP A 351 -7.73 -6.21 17.06
N VAL A 352 -7.26 -6.37 15.82
CA VAL A 352 -5.84 -6.32 15.47
C VAL A 352 -5.17 -5.01 15.92
N ARG A 353 -5.90 -3.90 16.01
CA ARG A 353 -5.37 -2.60 16.45
C ARG A 353 -4.92 -2.65 17.91
N SER A 354 -5.72 -3.29 18.76
CA SER A 354 -5.38 -3.47 20.18
C SER A 354 -4.24 -4.48 20.37
N LEU A 355 -4.23 -5.55 19.58
CA LEU A 355 -3.20 -6.57 19.62
C LEU A 355 -1.86 -6.03 19.10
N LEU A 356 -1.87 -5.19 18.07
CA LEU A 356 -0.67 -4.55 17.56
C LEU A 356 -0.05 -3.61 18.61
N LYS A 357 -0.89 -2.88 19.36
CA LYS A 357 -0.44 -2.10 20.54
C LYS A 357 0.17 -3.00 21.61
N GLN A 358 -0.37 -4.21 21.83
CA GLN A 358 0.22 -5.19 22.75
C GLN A 358 1.58 -5.70 22.24
N VAL A 359 1.71 -6.02 20.95
CA VAL A 359 2.99 -6.43 20.35
C VAL A 359 4.03 -5.32 20.48
N ARG A 360 3.65 -4.06 20.25
CA ARG A 360 4.54 -2.90 20.46
C ARG A 360 5.06 -2.80 21.89
N LYS A 361 4.22 -3.07 22.89
CA LYS A 361 4.62 -3.03 24.30
C LYS A 361 5.65 -4.08 24.70
N GLU A 362 5.85 -5.12 23.90
CA GLU A 362 6.89 -6.11 24.18
C GLU A 362 8.30 -5.63 23.78
N ILE A 363 8.42 -4.55 22.99
CA ILE A 363 9.70 -4.06 22.44
C ILE A 363 10.65 -3.59 23.55
N LEU A 364 10.20 -2.71 24.44
CA LEU A 364 10.99 -2.16 25.55
C LEU A 364 10.51 -2.65 26.92
N LYS A 365 9.76 -3.75 26.95
CA LYS A 365 9.28 -4.36 28.20
C LYS A 365 10.44 -4.62 29.17
N GLY A 366 10.23 -4.23 30.42
CA GLY A 366 11.24 -4.33 31.48
C GLY A 366 12.29 -3.22 31.46
N CYS A 367 12.25 -2.28 30.51
CA CYS A 367 13.09 -1.09 30.55
C CYS A 367 12.45 -0.01 31.43
N LYS A 368 13.17 0.49 32.43
CA LYS A 368 12.79 1.69 33.17
C LYS A 368 13.68 2.85 32.74
N VAL A 369 13.07 3.87 32.14
CA VAL A 369 13.73 4.94 31.40
C VAL A 369 13.57 6.27 32.13
N VAL A 370 14.67 7.01 32.27
CA VAL A 370 14.67 8.40 32.75
C VAL A 370 15.27 9.31 31.70
N PHE A 371 14.65 10.47 31.49
CA PHE A 371 15.13 11.47 30.54
C PHE A 371 15.97 12.56 31.21
N SER A 372 17.04 13.00 30.53
CA SER A 372 17.95 14.04 30.98
C SER A 372 18.20 15.09 29.91
N ARG A 373 17.77 16.34 30.17
CA ARG A 373 17.82 17.48 29.21
C ARG A 373 17.13 17.21 27.86
N VAL A 374 16.12 16.34 27.86
CA VAL A 374 15.31 16.09 26.66
C VAL A 374 14.08 17.01 26.62
N PHE A 375 13.56 17.41 27.77
CA PHE A 375 12.32 18.20 27.89
C PHE A 375 12.59 19.55 28.55
N PRO A 376 11.86 20.62 28.16
CA PRO A 376 11.88 21.89 28.88
C PRO A 376 11.46 21.71 30.35
N THR A 377 12.15 22.36 31.28
CA THR A 377 11.89 22.23 32.73
C THR A 377 10.48 22.66 33.18
N LYS A 378 9.74 23.38 32.32
CA LYS A 378 8.42 23.95 32.64
C LYS A 378 7.24 23.14 32.08
N SER A 379 7.47 22.05 31.36
CA SER A 379 6.42 21.18 30.81
C SER A 379 6.27 19.91 31.62
N GLN A 380 5.06 19.34 31.68
CA GLN A 380 4.86 17.97 32.17
C GLN A 380 5.63 17.00 31.27
N ALA A 381 6.42 16.11 31.88
CA ALA A 381 7.31 15.21 31.13
C ALA A 381 6.52 14.14 30.39
N GLU A 382 5.40 13.72 30.99
CA GLU A 382 4.45 12.72 30.51
C GLU A 382 3.74 13.14 29.22
N ASP A 383 3.63 14.46 29.00
CA ASP A 383 3.04 15.01 27.79
C ASP A 383 4.00 15.02 26.59
N HIS A 384 5.28 14.79 26.84
CA HIS A 384 6.27 14.85 25.78
C HIS A 384 6.11 13.67 24.80
N PRO A 385 6.15 13.89 23.48
CA PRO A 385 5.99 12.81 22.49
C PRO A 385 6.92 11.62 22.70
N LEU A 386 8.20 11.88 22.99
CA LEU A 386 9.19 10.82 23.24
C LEU A 386 8.88 9.97 24.49
N TRP A 387 8.26 10.56 25.53
CA TRP A 387 7.81 9.81 26.71
C TRP A 387 6.70 8.85 26.33
N ARG A 388 5.69 9.35 25.62
CA ARG A 388 4.54 8.55 25.15
C ARG A 388 4.96 7.44 24.19
N VAL A 389 5.96 7.70 23.33
CA VAL A 389 6.55 6.65 22.46
C VAL A 389 7.22 5.58 23.30
N ALA A 390 8.06 5.94 24.27
CA ALA A 390 8.73 4.96 25.13
C ALA A 390 7.72 4.08 25.92
N GLU A 391 6.66 4.68 26.49
CA GLU A 391 5.59 3.93 27.15
C GLU A 391 4.77 3.08 26.17
N GLY A 392 4.53 3.58 24.96
CA GLY A 392 3.88 2.83 23.88
C GLY A 392 4.67 1.60 23.45
N LEU A 393 6.00 1.64 23.57
CA LEU A 393 6.91 0.51 23.38
C LEU A 393 7.04 -0.38 24.63
N GLY A 394 6.36 -0.05 25.73
CA GLY A 394 6.32 -0.84 26.97
C GLY A 394 7.41 -0.53 27.98
N ALA A 395 8.17 0.55 27.80
CA ALA A 395 9.05 1.06 28.84
C ALA A 395 8.24 1.67 29.99
N THR A 396 8.76 1.58 31.21
CA THR A 396 8.27 2.37 32.36
C THR A 396 9.06 3.65 32.43
N CYS A 397 8.43 4.80 32.23
CA CYS A 397 9.12 6.08 32.31
C CYS A 397 9.08 6.64 33.74
N ALA A 398 10.15 7.29 34.17
CA ALA A 398 10.26 7.93 35.47
C ALA A 398 10.95 9.30 35.36
N THR A 399 10.61 10.19 36.28
CA THR A 399 11.20 11.54 36.36
C THR A 399 12.54 11.53 37.08
N GLU A 400 12.67 10.72 38.14
CA GLU A 400 13.86 10.62 38.98
C GLU A 400 14.58 9.29 38.83
N VAL A 401 15.87 9.29 39.16
CA VAL A 401 16.71 8.09 39.14
C VAL A 401 16.61 7.30 40.44
N ASP A 402 16.48 5.99 40.33
CA ASP A 402 16.52 5.03 41.45
C ASP A 402 17.19 3.72 40.99
N GLU A 403 17.40 2.78 41.92
CA GLU A 403 18.10 1.51 41.64
C GLU A 403 17.45 0.67 40.53
N SER A 404 16.14 0.81 40.32
CA SER A 404 15.37 0.06 39.31
C SER A 404 15.48 0.66 37.90
N VAL A 405 16.00 1.88 37.76
CA VAL A 405 16.26 2.49 36.46
C VAL A 405 17.30 1.67 35.70
N THR A 406 17.00 1.39 34.43
CA THR A 406 17.90 0.64 33.54
C THR A 406 18.57 1.55 32.50
N HIS A 407 17.88 2.61 32.05
CA HIS A 407 18.37 3.50 31.00
C HIS A 407 18.21 4.97 31.38
N VAL A 408 19.23 5.77 31.06
CA VAL A 408 19.15 7.23 31.02
C VAL A 408 19.25 7.68 29.57
N VAL A 409 18.17 8.28 29.07
CA VAL A 409 18.11 8.88 27.73
C VAL A 409 18.49 10.34 27.84
N ALA A 410 19.56 10.72 27.17
CA ALA A 410 20.14 12.06 27.32
C ALA A 410 20.61 12.66 25.99
N MET A 411 20.74 13.99 25.99
CA MET A 411 21.37 14.75 24.89
C MET A 411 22.81 15.18 25.23
N ASP A 412 23.20 15.10 26.50
CA ASP A 412 24.48 15.61 27.01
C ASP A 412 25.00 14.75 28.17
N VAL A 413 26.30 14.48 28.15
CA VAL A 413 27.04 13.70 29.16
C VAL A 413 27.20 14.42 30.51
N GLY A 414 27.04 15.75 30.55
CA GLY A 414 27.36 16.58 31.72
C GLY A 414 26.28 16.65 32.81
N THR A 415 25.23 15.84 32.72
CA THR A 415 24.09 15.90 33.65
C THR A 415 24.27 14.98 34.86
N GLU A 416 23.68 15.34 36.00
CA GLU A 416 23.76 14.50 37.22
C GLU A 416 23.17 13.10 37.01
N LYS A 417 22.07 12.99 36.26
CA LYS A 417 21.45 11.71 35.90
C LYS A 417 22.39 10.82 35.09
N VAL A 418 23.15 11.39 34.15
CA VAL A 418 24.15 10.64 33.37
C VAL A 418 25.33 10.23 34.25
N ARG A 419 25.84 11.12 35.11
CA ARG A 419 26.91 10.75 36.06
C ARG A 419 26.48 9.65 37.02
N TRP A 420 25.24 9.69 37.47
CA TRP A 420 24.64 8.64 38.29
C TRP A 420 24.59 7.31 37.52
N ALA A 421 24.07 7.31 36.28
CA ALA A 421 23.99 6.11 35.45
C ALA A 421 25.37 5.47 35.22
N ILE A 422 26.41 6.27 34.94
CA ILE A 422 27.77 5.77 34.78
C ILE A 422 28.30 5.12 36.07
N ARG A 423 28.05 5.74 37.23
CA ARG A 423 28.46 5.22 38.54
C ARG A 423 27.78 3.89 38.86
N GLU A 424 26.48 3.82 38.61
CA GLU A 424 25.63 2.64 38.87
C GLU A 424 25.65 1.63 37.71
N LYS A 425 26.51 1.83 36.70
CA LYS A 425 26.67 0.97 35.51
C LYS A 425 25.35 0.72 34.75
N LYS A 426 24.52 1.74 34.64
CA LYS A 426 23.29 1.76 33.83
C LYS A 426 23.57 2.23 32.41
N PHE A 427 22.67 1.92 31.47
CA PHE A 427 22.83 2.34 30.09
C PHE A 427 22.60 3.84 29.94
N VAL A 428 23.47 4.50 29.17
CA VAL A 428 23.32 5.91 28.79
C VAL A 428 23.22 5.98 27.27
N VAL A 429 22.05 6.35 26.78
CA VAL A 429 21.73 6.32 25.35
C VAL A 429 21.20 7.67 24.86
N HIS A 430 21.42 7.96 23.59
CA HIS A 430 20.78 9.07 22.89
C HIS A 430 19.30 8.79 22.64
N ARG A 431 18.48 9.85 22.44
CA ARG A 431 17.05 9.70 22.11
C ARG A 431 16.78 8.81 20.90
N GLY A 432 17.74 8.78 19.95
CA GLY A 432 17.67 7.96 18.75
C GLY A 432 17.52 6.46 19.02
N TRP A 433 17.87 5.98 20.22
CA TRP A 433 17.62 4.59 20.60
C TRP A 433 16.13 4.26 20.70
N ILE A 434 15.32 5.17 21.27
CA ILE A 434 13.86 5.03 21.32
C ILE A 434 13.28 5.17 19.93
N ASP A 435 13.74 6.17 19.17
CA ASP A 435 13.26 6.40 17.80
C ASP A 435 13.52 5.16 16.92
N ALA A 436 14.74 4.63 16.95
CA ALA A 436 15.10 3.44 16.21
C ALA A 436 14.32 2.20 16.69
N ALA A 437 14.10 2.03 18.00
CA ALA A 437 13.28 0.93 18.51
C ALA A 437 11.82 1.02 18.03
N ASN A 438 11.28 2.24 17.94
CA ASN A 438 9.93 2.50 17.43
C ASN A 438 9.80 2.19 15.94
N TYR A 439 10.74 2.67 15.12
CA TYR A 439 10.69 2.49 13.66
C TYR A 439 11.08 1.07 13.23
N LEU A 440 12.05 0.44 13.90
CA LEU A 440 12.54 -0.90 13.54
C LEU A 440 11.79 -2.02 14.26
N TRP A 441 10.76 -1.72 15.05
CA TRP A 441 9.93 -2.72 15.75
C TRP A 441 10.71 -3.74 16.60
N LYS A 442 11.87 -3.32 17.12
CA LYS A 442 12.79 -4.19 17.85
C LYS A 442 13.66 -3.35 18.78
N LYS A 443 13.93 -3.86 19.99
CA LYS A 443 14.91 -3.26 20.91
C LYS A 443 16.27 -3.22 20.23
N GLN A 444 16.83 -2.02 20.12
CA GLN A 444 18.14 -1.82 19.51
C GLN A 444 19.27 -2.03 20.54
N PRO A 445 20.44 -2.53 20.10
CA PRO A 445 21.62 -2.61 20.95
C PRO A 445 21.99 -1.23 21.48
N GLU A 446 22.10 -1.09 22.80
CA GLU A 446 22.36 0.17 23.48
C GLU A 446 23.72 0.78 23.08
N GLU A 447 24.69 -0.07 22.71
CA GLU A 447 26.06 0.32 22.34
C GLU A 447 26.12 1.15 21.06
N ASN A 448 25.12 1.04 20.19
CA ASN A 448 25.03 1.80 18.94
C ASN A 448 24.50 3.23 19.13
N PHE A 449 24.05 3.56 20.34
CA PHE A 449 23.41 4.84 20.65
C PHE A 449 24.08 5.57 21.82
N GLY A 450 25.35 5.25 22.10
CA GLY A 450 26.12 5.93 23.12
C GLY A 450 26.38 7.41 22.77
N LEU A 451 26.39 8.28 23.78
CA LEU A 451 26.57 9.73 23.57
C LEU A 451 27.94 10.14 22.98
N GLU A 452 28.96 9.29 23.12
CA GLU A 452 30.31 9.58 22.62
C GLU A 452 30.48 9.32 21.12
N GLN A 453 29.71 8.40 20.55
CA GLN A 453 29.74 8.10 19.10
C GLN A 453 29.20 9.28 18.27
N LEU A 454 28.19 10.00 18.79
CA LEU A 454 27.59 11.15 18.11
C LEU A 454 28.52 12.40 18.09
N LYS A 455 29.42 12.54 19.07
CA LYS A 455 30.44 13.61 19.03
C LYS A 455 31.46 13.40 17.92
N LYS A 456 31.71 12.16 17.49
CA LYS A 456 32.60 11.84 16.36
C LYS A 456 31.92 12.14 15.02
N GLN A 457 30.64 11.77 14.88
CA GLN A 457 29.85 12.06 13.67
C GLN A 457 29.66 13.57 13.45
N GLY A 458 29.33 14.34 14.51
CA GLY A 458 29.21 15.81 14.41
C GLY A 458 30.54 16.57 14.29
N ALA A 459 31.69 15.91 14.44
CA ALA A 459 33.01 16.49 14.23
C ALA A 459 33.51 16.25 12.80
N GLU A 460 33.20 15.10 12.20
CA GLU A 460 33.41 14.84 10.77
C GLU A 460 32.51 15.73 9.90
N GLU A 461 31.27 16.00 10.31
CA GLU A 461 30.36 16.95 9.63
C GLU A 461 30.87 18.41 9.60
N LYS A 462 31.81 18.78 10.49
CA LYS A 462 32.39 20.14 10.54
C LYS A 462 33.71 20.28 9.79
N SER A 463 34.32 19.18 9.34
CA SER A 463 35.59 19.23 8.61
C SER A 463 35.45 19.41 7.09
N ASP A 464 34.24 19.27 6.55
CA ASP A 464 33.96 19.43 5.11
C ASP A 464 33.58 20.86 4.69
N ASP A 465 33.53 21.81 5.64
CA ASP A 465 33.43 23.25 5.33
C ASP A 465 34.81 23.80 4.96
N VAL A 466 35.20 23.62 3.69
CA VAL A 466 36.38 24.29 3.11
C VAL A 466 36.09 25.80 3.07
N PRO A 467 36.93 26.67 3.67
CA PRO A 467 36.73 28.11 3.56
C PRO A 467 36.96 28.54 2.11
N LEU A 468 35.93 29.15 1.50
CA LEU A 468 36.10 29.95 0.29
C LEU A 468 37.03 31.12 0.62
N GLU A 469 38.31 31.00 0.25
CA GLU A 469 39.25 32.12 0.25
C GLU A 469 38.80 33.20 -0.74
N LYS A 470 39.02 34.44 -0.32
CA LYS A 470 38.55 35.69 -0.93
C LYS A 470 39.28 36.08 -2.21
#